data_AF-A0A6M0JDH4-F1
#
_entry.id   AF-A0A6M0JDH4-F1
#
_cell.length_a   1.000
_cell.length_b   1.000
_cell.length_c   1.000
_cell.angle_alpha   90.00
_cell.angle_beta   90.00
_cell.angle_gamma   90.00
#
_symmetry.space_group_name_H-M   'P 1'
#
loop_
_entity.id
_entity.type
_entity.pdbx_description
1 polymer ?
#
loop_
_entity_poly.entity_id
_entity_poly.type
_entity_poly.pdbx_seq_one_letter_code
_entity_poly.pdbx_strand_id
1 'polypeptide(L)'
;MIINSGNDYVAALKGNQPNLFIDVKANFIPEFTYEQINKGHGRIEKRHVSICQNLDGIRSWPGLSTLIQVKSERQVFTHNVIEVTHETRYYISSLNETA
;
A
#
# COMPACT_ATOMS: atom_id res chain seq x y z
N MET A 1 15.13 -11.10 -13.81
CA MET A 1 14.42 -10.34 -12.75
C MET A 1 14.05 -8.98 -13.32
N ILE A 2 12.91 -8.37 -12.94
CA ILE A 2 12.40 -7.09 -13.51
C ILE A 2 13.48 -5.99 -13.49
N ILE A 3 14.19 -5.86 -12.37
CA ILE A 3 15.30 -4.91 -12.22
C ILE A 3 16.49 -5.16 -13.16
N ASN A 4 16.74 -6.42 -13.55
CA ASN A 4 17.87 -6.75 -14.44
C ASN A 4 17.61 -6.35 -15.90
N SER A 5 16.36 -6.04 -16.26
CA SER A 5 16.03 -5.47 -17.57
C SER A 5 15.94 -3.94 -17.55
N GLY A 6 16.36 -3.29 -16.45
CA GLY A 6 16.29 -1.84 -16.28
C GLY A 6 14.89 -1.30 -15.99
N ASN A 7 13.96 -2.17 -15.56
CA ASN A 7 12.60 -1.78 -15.20
C ASN A 7 12.40 -1.83 -13.69
N ASP A 8 11.47 -1.00 -13.20
CA ASP A 8 11.04 -1.02 -11.81
C ASP A 8 9.77 -1.86 -11.60
N TYR A 9 9.51 -2.22 -10.35
CA TYR A 9 8.28 -2.91 -9.97
C TYR A 9 7.58 -2.20 -8.81
N VAL A 10 6.26 -2.34 -8.79
CA VAL A 10 5.41 -2.18 -7.61
C VAL A 10 4.56 -3.43 -7.50
N ALA A 11 4.71 -4.19 -6.41
CA ALA A 11 4.05 -5.48 -6.24
C ALA A 11 3.24 -5.53 -4.94
N ALA A 12 1.99 -5.98 -5.02
CA ALA A 12 1.13 -6.14 -3.87
C ALA A 12 1.55 -7.35 -3.02
N LEU A 13 1.66 -7.15 -1.71
CA LEU A 13 1.86 -8.23 -0.74
C LEU A 13 0.52 -8.82 -0.34
N LYS A 14 0.18 -9.97 -0.92
CA LYS A 14 -1.00 -10.75 -0.55
C LYS A 14 -0.77 -12.22 -0.85
N GLY A 15 -0.87 -13.11 0.15
CA GLY A 15 -0.94 -14.58 0.00
C GLY A 15 0.30 -15.28 -0.59
N ASN A 16 1.08 -14.60 -1.41
CA ASN A 16 2.14 -15.14 -2.25
C ASN A 16 3.49 -15.13 -1.52
N GLN A 17 3.63 -14.28 -0.49
CA GLN A 17 4.86 -14.06 0.27
C GLN A 17 4.53 -13.81 1.75
N PRO A 18 4.03 -14.83 2.46
CA PRO A 18 3.45 -14.67 3.80
C PRO A 18 4.45 -14.09 4.81
N ASN A 19 5.71 -14.51 4.75
CA ASN A 19 6.70 -14.06 5.72
C ASN A 19 7.16 -12.61 5.47
N LEU A 20 7.31 -12.17 4.21
CA LEU A 20 7.60 -10.77 3.91
C LEU A 20 6.44 -9.87 4.34
N PHE A 21 5.21 -10.33 4.12
CA PHE A 21 4.02 -9.62 4.58
C PHE A 21 3.98 -9.46 6.10
N ILE A 22 4.37 -10.49 6.86
CA ILE A 22 4.48 -10.43 8.33
C ILE A 22 5.53 -9.38 8.75
N ASP A 23 6.73 -9.43 8.17
CA ASP A 23 7.79 -8.47 8.50
C ASP A 23 7.37 -7.03 8.22
N VAL A 24 6.80 -6.78 7.03
CA VAL A 24 6.30 -5.47 6.64
C VAL A 24 5.22 -5.01 7.60
N LYS A 25 4.23 -5.84 7.91
CA LYS A 25 3.16 -5.46 8.83
C LYS A 25 3.67 -5.13 10.24
N ALA A 26 4.73 -5.82 10.70
CA ALA A 26 5.29 -5.63 12.03
C ALA A 26 6.20 -4.41 12.15
N ASN A 27 6.96 -4.08 11.10
CA ASN A 27 8.01 -3.06 11.15
C ASN A 27 7.71 -1.80 10.33
N PHE A 28 6.55 -1.72 9.66
CA PHE A 28 6.19 -0.56 8.85
C PHE A 28 5.99 0.70 9.73
N ILE A 29 6.87 1.68 9.54
CA ILE A 29 6.79 2.99 10.19
C ILE A 29 6.61 4.05 9.08
N PRO A 30 5.45 4.73 9.00
CA PRO A 30 5.22 5.78 8.01
C PRO A 30 6.25 6.92 8.12
N GLU A 31 6.87 7.28 7.01
CA GLU A 31 7.75 8.45 6.88
C GLU A 31 7.04 9.58 6.13
N PHE A 32 6.38 9.23 5.03
CA PHE A 32 5.56 10.17 4.23
C PHE A 32 4.14 9.66 4.16
N THR A 33 3.18 10.58 4.15
CA THR A 33 1.75 10.23 4.01
C THR A 33 1.04 11.17 3.06
N TYR A 34 0.08 10.62 2.33
CA TYR A 34 -0.78 11.34 1.41
C TYR A 34 -2.22 10.88 1.57
N GLU A 35 -3.17 11.81 1.54
CA GLU A 35 -4.60 11.52 1.61
C GLU A 35 -5.31 11.97 0.33
N GLN A 36 -6.20 11.11 -0.16
CA GLN A 36 -7.07 11.41 -1.29
C GLN A 36 -8.51 11.05 -0.96
N ILE A 37 -9.44 11.96 -1.28
CA ILE A 37 -10.88 11.71 -1.19
C ILE A 37 -11.48 11.88 -2.58
N ASN A 38 -12.07 10.80 -3.10
CA ASN A 38 -12.83 10.80 -4.35
C ASN A 38 -14.31 10.61 -4.06
N LYS A 39 -15.17 11.45 -4.65
CA LYS A 39 -16.62 11.38 -4.53
C LYS A 39 -17.24 11.31 -5.91
N GLY A 40 -18.16 10.37 -6.13
CA GLY A 40 -18.85 10.22 -7.41
C GLY A 40 -19.67 8.94 -7.49
N HIS A 41 -20.69 8.95 -8.36
CA HIS A 41 -21.54 7.79 -8.64
C HIS A 41 -22.11 7.09 -7.40
N GLY A 42 -22.61 7.85 -6.43
CA GLY A 42 -23.18 7.30 -5.19
C GLY A 42 -22.14 6.66 -4.26
N ARG A 43 -20.87 7.05 -4.39
CA ARG A 43 -19.78 6.51 -3.58
C ARG A 43 -18.81 7.58 -3.11
N ILE A 44 -18.25 7.37 -1.92
CA ILE A 44 -17.09 8.11 -1.40
C ILE A 44 -15.96 7.10 -1.17
N GLU A 45 -14.77 7.39 -1.69
CA GLU A 45 -13.57 6.60 -1.44
C GLU A 45 -12.50 7.51 -0.84
N LYS A 46 -12.07 7.19 0.38
CA LYS A 46 -10.94 7.84 1.05
C LYS A 46 -9.76 6.89 0.99
N ARG A 47 -8.59 7.37 0.60
CA ARG A 47 -7.32 6.63 0.64
C ARG A 47 -6.30 7.40 1.44
N HIS A 48 -5.69 6.72 2.40
CA HIS A 48 -4.50 7.17 3.09
C HIS A 48 -3.33 6.28 2.64
N VAL A 49 -2.38 6.89 1.94
CA VAL A 49 -1.17 6.23 1.47
C VAL A 49 -0.04 6.62 2.41
N SER A 50 0.73 5.64 2.85
CA SER A 50 1.93 5.85 3.65
C SER A 50 3.11 5.19 2.95
N ILE A 51 4.26 5.85 2.99
CA ILE A 51 5.53 5.36 2.45
C ILE A 51 6.53 5.17 3.60
N CYS A 52 7.33 4.11 3.52
CA CYS A 52 8.41 3.79 4.44
C CYS A 52 9.62 3.31 3.64
N GLN A 53 10.75 3.99 3.78
CA GLN A 53 12.01 3.64 3.13
C GLN A 53 13.03 3.06 4.11
N ASN A 54 12.81 3.21 5.43
CA ASN A 54 13.51 2.40 6.42
C ASN A 54 13.07 0.93 6.31
N LEU A 55 14.01 0.05 5.96
CA LEU A 55 13.79 -1.40 5.81
C LEU A 55 14.31 -2.21 6.99
N ASP A 56 14.59 -1.58 8.14
CA ASP A 56 14.97 -2.27 9.37
C ASP A 56 13.91 -3.29 9.77
N GLY A 57 14.35 -4.52 10.05
CA GLY A 57 13.45 -5.64 10.37
C GLY A 57 12.70 -6.23 9.17
N ILE A 58 12.99 -5.77 7.95
CA ILE A 58 12.44 -6.33 6.71
C ILE A 58 13.45 -7.28 6.09
N ARG A 59 13.02 -8.52 5.79
CA ARG A 59 13.88 -9.46 5.06
C ARG A 59 14.28 -8.89 3.70
N SER A 60 15.49 -9.28 3.26
CA SER A 60 15.98 -8.89 1.94
C SER A 60 15.04 -9.36 0.84
N TRP A 61 14.75 -8.43 -0.07
CA TRP A 61 13.98 -8.68 -1.28
C TRP A 61 14.69 -7.96 -2.43
N PRO A 62 14.89 -8.59 -3.60
CA PRO A 62 15.84 -8.01 -4.53
C PRO A 62 15.27 -6.77 -5.21
N GLY A 63 16.05 -5.68 -5.13
CA GLY A 63 15.66 -4.36 -5.59
C GLY A 63 14.74 -3.59 -4.64
N LEU A 64 14.36 -4.13 -3.48
CA LEU A 64 13.46 -3.44 -2.56
C LEU A 64 14.08 -2.16 -2.00
N SER A 65 13.39 -1.04 -2.20
CA SER A 65 13.76 0.29 -1.71
C SER A 65 12.64 0.98 -0.96
N THR A 66 11.38 0.57 -1.19
CA THR A 66 10.23 1.29 -0.64
C THR A 66 9.08 0.34 -0.31
N LEU A 67 8.53 0.53 0.88
CA LEU A 67 7.28 -0.08 1.33
C LEU A 67 6.15 0.94 1.23
N ILE A 68 4.98 0.48 0.81
CA ILE A 68 3.78 1.33 0.69
C ILE A 68 2.63 0.66 1.43
N GLN A 69 1.97 1.41 2.31
CA GLN A 69 0.70 1.03 2.91
C GLN A 69 -0.41 1.88 2.31
N VAL A 70 -1.50 1.24 1.87
CA VAL A 70 -2.72 1.91 1.43
C VAL A 70 -3.86 1.46 2.32
N LYS A 71 -4.36 2.40 3.14
CA LYS A 71 -5.61 2.25 3.87
C LYS A 71 -6.71 2.91 3.07
N SER A 72 -7.75 2.16 2.76
CA SER A 72 -8.91 2.66 2.02
C SER A 72 -10.20 2.49 2.82
N GLU A 73 -11.03 3.52 2.79
CA GLU A 73 -12.41 3.49 3.24
C GLU A 73 -13.30 3.75 2.04
N ARG A 74 -14.26 2.86 1.81
CA ARG A 74 -15.25 2.98 0.73
C ARG A 74 -16.63 3.04 1.35
N GLN A 75 -17.36 4.11 1.08
CA GLN A 75 -18.75 4.31 1.47
C GLN A 75 -19.64 4.26 0.23
N VAL A 76 -20.58 3.33 0.16
CA VAL A 76 -21.55 3.18 -0.94
C VAL A 76 -22.94 3.56 -0.43
N PHE A 77 -23.60 4.48 -1.13
CA PHE A 77 -24.93 4.98 -0.79
C PHE A 77 -25.95 4.25 -1.65
N THR A 78 -26.78 3.42 -1.02
CA THR A 78 -27.84 2.65 -1.69
C THR A 78 -29.16 2.90 -0.99
N HIS A 79 -30.08 3.62 -1.64
CA HIS A 79 -31.36 4.04 -1.04
C HIS A 79 -31.16 4.72 0.33
N ASN A 80 -31.64 4.10 1.41
CA ASN A 80 -31.55 4.60 2.78
C ASN A 80 -30.42 3.93 3.59
N VAL A 81 -29.51 3.23 2.93
CA VAL A 81 -28.40 2.50 3.57
C VAL A 81 -27.07 3.04 3.08
N ILE A 82 -26.12 3.18 4.01
CA ILE A 82 -24.72 3.49 3.72
C ILE A 82 -23.90 2.28 4.13
N GLU A 83 -23.27 1.63 3.15
CA GLU A 83 -22.33 0.53 3.38
C GLU A 83 -20.91 1.09 3.46
N VAL A 84 -20.21 0.81 4.57
CA VAL A 84 -18.83 1.24 4.79
C VAL A 84 -17.92 0.02 4.85
N THR A 85 -16.88 -0.01 4.02
CA THR A 85 -15.86 -1.06 4.01
C THR A 85 -14.47 -0.47 4.16
N HIS A 86 -13.61 -1.14 4.92
CA HIS A 86 -12.20 -0.77 5.10
C HIS A 86 -11.29 -1.86 4.56
N GLU A 87 -10.20 -1.45 3.92
CA GLU A 87 -9.17 -2.36 3.42
C GLU A 87 -7.78 -1.76 3.63
N THR A 88 -6.84 -2.58 4.12
CA THR A 88 -5.42 -2.23 4.19
C THR A 88 -4.63 -3.13 3.26
N ARG A 89 -3.89 -2.52 2.34
CA ARG A 89 -3.01 -3.20 1.38
C ARG A 89 -1.58 -2.74 1.59
N TYR A 90 -0.63 -3.65 1.40
CA TYR A 90 0.80 -3.37 1.44
C TYR A 90 1.42 -3.67 0.08
N TYR A 91 2.40 -2.86 -0.31
CA TYR A 91 3.15 -3.04 -1.55
C TYR A 91 4.64 -2.89 -1.27
N ILE A 92 5.42 -3.55 -2.11
CA ILE A 92 6.88 -3.42 -2.18
C ILE A 92 7.24 -2.82 -3.53
N SER A 93 8.25 -1.95 -3.54
CA SER A 93 8.70 -1.25 -4.74
C SER A 93 10.22 -1.21 -4.82
N SER A 94 10.74 -1.19 -6.05
CA SER A 94 12.14 -0.84 -6.34
C SER A 94 12.37 0.64 -6.61
N LEU A 95 11.29 1.42 -6.70
CA LEU A 95 11.34 2.87 -6.85
C LEU A 95 11.75 3.51 -5.52
N ASN A 96 12.56 4.55 -5.60
CA ASN A 96 12.91 5.41 -4.47
C ASN A 96 12.33 6.80 -4.72
N GLU A 97 11.00 6.91 -4.63
CA GLU A 97 10.26 8.15 -4.84
C GLU A 97 9.43 8.50 -3.59
N THR A 98 9.22 9.79 -3.37
CA THR A 98 8.39 10.33 -2.29
C THR A 98 6.91 10.40 -2.71
N ALA A 99 5.99 10.28 -1.74
CA ALA A 99 4.53 10.23 -1.94
C ALA A 99 3.92 11.53 -2.47
#